data_AF-A0A2D5Z4U2-F1
#
_entry.id   AF-A0A2D5Z4U2-F1
#
_cell.length_a   1.000
_cell.length_b   1.000
_cell.length_c   1.000
_cell.angle_alpha   90.00
_cell.angle_beta   90.00
_cell.angle_gamma   90.00
#
_symmetry.space_group_name_H-M   'P 1'
#
loop_
_entity.id
_entity.type
_entity.pdbx_description
1 polymer ?
#
loop_
_entity_poly.entity_id
_entity_poly.type
_entity_poly.pdbx_seq_one_letter_code
_entity_poly.pdbx_strand_id
1 'polypeptide(L)'
;MLPPAGRRTLLLIAVLALSGSIARAGEEAPRPIQLRCYGVPNPTGFNIQNRVDIATVRAFHDKFTDIQANSSTGMQLPGSETMDMIPLMQIAGGIPADCMYVNFRQSDTYIRMKLLYPLDEYVEDLAKVTIENGPLLSVEEYFEKLLAGPNGREIAQRVPGPCRPVIFRDCPYEE
;
A
#
# COMPACT_ATOMS: atom_id res chain seq x y z
N MET A 1 8.08 -60.63 28.62
CA MET A 1 8.85 -59.97 29.69
C MET A 1 10.18 -59.51 29.08
N LEU A 2 10.29 -58.23 28.69
CA LEU A 2 11.54 -57.64 28.18
C LEU A 2 12.43 -57.21 29.36
N PRO A 3 13.77 -57.34 29.27
CA PRO A 3 14.68 -57.02 30.36
C PRO A 3 14.63 -55.52 30.73
N PRO A 4 14.82 -55.15 32.01
CA PRO A 4 14.66 -53.79 32.52
C PRO A 4 15.60 -52.76 31.88
N ALA A 5 16.70 -53.20 31.27
CA ALA A 5 17.64 -52.34 30.54
C ALA A 5 17.05 -51.83 29.22
N GLY A 6 16.30 -52.65 28.46
CA GLY A 6 15.76 -52.27 27.15
C GLY A 6 14.65 -51.21 27.23
N ARG A 7 13.94 -51.15 28.36
CA ARG A 7 12.87 -50.17 28.60
C ARG A 7 13.39 -48.75 28.82
N ARG A 8 14.59 -48.62 29.41
CA ARG A 8 15.27 -47.32 29.63
C ARG A 8 15.87 -46.78 28.34
N THR A 9 16.46 -47.65 27.51
CA THR A 9 17.01 -47.26 26.22
C THR A 9 15.93 -46.84 25.22
N LEU A 10 14.77 -47.52 25.21
CA LEU A 10 13.64 -47.12 24.37
C LEU A 10 13.04 -45.76 24.77
N LEU A 11 12.96 -45.49 26.07
CA LEU A 11 12.50 -44.20 26.60
C LEU A 11 13.46 -43.05 26.24
N LEU A 12 14.77 -43.28 26.29
CA LEU A 12 15.77 -42.29 25.88
C LEU A 12 15.70 -41.99 24.38
N ILE A 13 15.52 -43.00 23.53
CA ILE A 13 15.35 -42.81 22.08
C ILE A 13 14.05 -42.06 21.77
N ALA A 14 12.96 -42.36 22.50
CA ALA A 14 11.68 -41.65 22.34
C ALA A 14 11.78 -40.17 22.76
N VAL A 15 12.52 -39.86 23.83
CA VAL A 15 12.74 -38.47 24.28
C VAL A 15 13.65 -37.71 23.30
N LEU A 16 14.71 -38.34 22.78
CA LEU A 16 15.58 -37.73 21.76
C LEU A 16 14.83 -37.50 20.42
N ALA A 17 13.95 -38.42 20.03
CA ALA A 17 13.12 -38.26 18.83
C ALA A 17 12.07 -37.14 18.99
N LEU A 18 11.47 -36.97 20.17
CA LEU A 18 10.57 -35.83 20.44
C LEU A 18 11.33 -34.49 20.51
N SER A 19 12.58 -34.49 20.96
CA SER A 19 13.41 -33.27 21.05
C SER A 19 13.81 -32.75 19.66
N GLY A 20 14.04 -33.65 18.70
CA GLY A 20 14.42 -33.30 17.33
C GLY A 20 13.30 -32.65 16.51
N SER A 21 12.03 -32.87 16.87
CA SER A 21 10.88 -32.30 16.15
C SER A 21 10.51 -30.88 16.60
N ILE A 22 10.98 -30.43 17.77
CA ILE A 22 10.68 -29.08 18.29
C ILE A 22 11.62 -28.02 17.67
N ALA A 23 12.80 -28.43 17.20
CA ALA A 23 13.79 -27.52 16.63
C ALA A 23 13.48 -27.03 15.19
N ARG A 24 12.35 -27.45 14.60
CA ARG A 24 11.94 -27.05 13.24
C ARG A 24 10.71 -26.12 13.25
N ALA A 25 10.57 -25.32 14.30
CA ALA A 25 9.59 -24.25 14.38
C ALA A 25 10.36 -22.94 14.61
N GLY A 26 10.53 -22.13 13.57
CA GLY A 26 11.24 -20.85 13.74
C GLY A 26 11.61 -20.10 12.48
N GLU A 27 11.15 -20.50 11.29
CA GLU A 27 11.12 -19.59 10.16
C GLU A 27 9.75 -18.91 10.21
N GLU A 28 9.68 -17.80 10.96
CA GLU A 28 8.49 -16.95 11.03
C GLU A 28 8.19 -16.52 9.59
N ALA A 29 7.12 -17.07 9.02
CA ALA A 29 6.68 -16.69 7.68
C ALA A 29 6.59 -15.15 7.64
N PRO A 30 7.11 -14.50 6.59
CA PRO A 30 7.17 -13.05 6.53
C PRO A 30 5.78 -12.47 6.79
N ARG A 31 5.69 -11.61 7.82
CA ARG A 31 4.42 -10.99 8.20
C ARG A 31 3.94 -10.12 7.04
N PRO A 32 2.66 -10.24 6.62
CA PRO A 32 2.14 -9.48 5.50
C PRO A 32 2.17 -7.97 5.79
N ILE A 33 2.57 -7.19 4.79
CA ILE A 33 2.62 -5.74 4.83
C ILE A 33 1.20 -5.21 5.02
N GLN A 34 0.95 -4.50 6.12
CA GLN A 34 -0.34 -3.90 6.40
C GLN A 34 -0.41 -2.53 5.71
N LEU A 35 -1.42 -2.34 4.85
CA LEU A 35 -1.61 -1.08 4.12
C LEU A 35 -2.98 -0.49 4.47
N ARG A 36 -3.01 0.69 5.07
CA ARG A 36 -4.25 1.42 5.43
C ARG A 36 -4.68 2.29 4.26
N CYS A 37 -5.73 1.88 3.57
CA CYS A 37 -6.21 2.56 2.37
C CYS A 37 -7.61 3.13 2.56
N TYR A 38 -7.83 4.31 2.01
CA TYR A 38 -9.17 4.81 1.74
C TYR A 38 -9.86 3.95 0.68
N GLY A 39 -11.17 3.74 0.82
CA GLY A 39 -11.98 3.02 -0.17
C GLY A 39 -11.96 1.50 -0.05
N VAL A 40 -11.32 0.93 0.97
CA VAL A 40 -11.49 -0.50 1.29
C VAL A 40 -12.93 -0.71 1.77
N PRO A 41 -13.70 -1.58 1.11
CA PRO A 41 -15.15 -1.68 1.32
C PRO A 41 -15.49 -2.32 2.66
N ASN A 42 -16.66 -1.98 3.19
CA ASN A 42 -17.21 -2.70 4.32
C ASN A 42 -17.74 -4.06 3.85
N PRO A 43 -17.27 -5.19 4.41
CA PRO A 43 -17.71 -6.53 4.00
C PRO A 43 -19.21 -6.77 4.18
N THR A 44 -19.90 -5.98 5.01
CA THR A 44 -21.34 -6.11 5.26
C THR A 44 -22.22 -5.23 4.37
N GLY A 45 -21.63 -4.42 3.48
CA GLY A 45 -22.41 -3.57 2.57
C GLY A 45 -23.07 -4.35 1.43
N PHE A 46 -24.34 -4.08 1.16
CA PHE A 46 -25.13 -4.85 0.18
C PHE A 46 -25.39 -4.16 -1.16
N ASN A 47 -24.99 -2.90 -1.32
CA ASN A 47 -25.20 -2.18 -2.58
C ASN A 47 -24.27 -2.73 -3.69
N ILE A 48 -24.62 -2.46 -4.95
CA ILE A 48 -23.90 -2.99 -6.12
C ILE A 48 -22.44 -2.53 -6.12
N GLN A 49 -22.19 -1.24 -5.83
CA GLN A 49 -20.84 -0.68 -5.80
C GLN A 49 -19.95 -1.40 -4.78
N ASN A 50 -20.44 -1.60 -3.55
CA ASN A 50 -19.72 -2.29 -2.49
C ASN A 50 -19.39 -3.74 -2.87
N ARG A 51 -20.28 -4.43 -3.61
CA ARG A 51 -19.98 -5.78 -4.11
C ARG A 51 -18.87 -5.78 -5.16
N VAL A 52 -18.83 -4.77 -6.03
CA VAL A 52 -17.75 -4.58 -7.03
C VAL A 52 -16.43 -4.28 -6.33
N ASP A 53 -16.45 -3.41 -5.32
CA ASP A 53 -15.27 -3.04 -4.55
C ASP A 53 -14.73 -4.26 -3.77
N ILE A 54 -15.61 -5.06 -3.16
CA ILE A 54 -15.22 -6.31 -2.47
C ILE A 54 -14.54 -7.26 -3.46
N ALA A 55 -15.09 -7.43 -4.66
CA ALA A 55 -14.48 -8.28 -5.69
C ALA A 55 -13.10 -7.77 -6.12
N THR A 56 -12.95 -6.45 -6.23
CA THR A 56 -11.68 -5.81 -6.59
C THR A 56 -10.62 -6.01 -5.52
N VAL A 57 -10.97 -5.81 -4.24
CA VAL A 57 -10.05 -6.03 -3.11
C VAL A 57 -9.69 -7.51 -2.97
N ARG A 58 -10.63 -8.43 -3.20
CA ARG A 58 -10.31 -9.88 -3.23
C ARG A 58 -9.32 -10.21 -4.34
N ALA A 59 -9.56 -9.75 -5.56
CA ALA A 59 -8.63 -9.96 -6.67
C ALA A 59 -7.24 -9.36 -6.40
N PHE A 60 -7.18 -8.25 -5.66
CA PHE A 60 -5.92 -7.68 -5.19
C PHE A 60 -5.21 -8.60 -4.19
N HIS A 61 -5.89 -9.10 -3.15
CA HIS A 61 -5.31 -10.02 -2.17
C HIS A 61 -4.90 -11.37 -2.78
N ASP A 62 -5.65 -11.86 -3.77
CA ASP A 62 -5.30 -13.09 -4.50
C ASP A 62 -4.01 -12.91 -5.32
N LYS A 63 -3.78 -11.70 -5.84
CA LYS A 63 -2.59 -11.37 -6.63
C LYS A 63 -1.37 -11.03 -5.75
N PHE A 64 -1.60 -10.38 -4.62
CA PHE A 64 -0.56 -9.88 -3.71
C PHE A 64 -0.77 -10.47 -2.32
N THR A 65 -0.34 -11.71 -2.13
CA THR A 65 -0.55 -12.47 -0.89
C THR A 65 0.25 -11.92 0.30
N ASP A 66 1.25 -11.11 0.02
CA ASP A 66 2.14 -10.45 0.98
C ASP A 66 1.62 -9.07 1.42
N ILE A 67 0.54 -8.54 0.81
CA ILE A 67 0.00 -7.21 1.11
C ILE A 67 -1.45 -7.32 1.60
N GLN A 68 -1.69 -6.84 2.82
CA GLN A 68 -3.01 -6.76 3.42
C GLN A 68 -3.54 -5.33 3.42
N ALA A 69 -4.39 -5.00 2.44
CA ALA A 69 -5.13 -3.75 2.41
C ALA A 69 -6.27 -3.74 3.45
N ASN A 70 -6.28 -2.74 4.33
CA ASN A 70 -7.27 -2.52 5.38
C ASN A 70 -7.86 -1.11 5.26
N SER A 71 -9.10 -0.91 5.74
CA SER A 71 -9.69 0.43 5.74
C SER A 71 -8.88 1.37 6.63
N SER A 72 -8.58 2.55 6.11
CA SER A 72 -7.95 3.64 6.87
C SER A 72 -8.94 4.45 7.69
N THR A 73 -10.25 4.20 7.61
CA THR A 73 -11.23 5.00 8.37
C THR A 73 -11.04 4.76 9.88
N GLY A 74 -10.47 5.76 10.55
CA GLY A 74 -10.24 5.77 11.99
C GLY A 74 -11.51 6.12 12.79
N MET A 75 -11.30 6.56 14.04
CA MET A 75 -12.35 7.05 14.92
C MET A 75 -12.94 8.35 14.34
N GLN A 76 -14.20 8.30 13.90
CA GLN A 76 -14.91 9.48 13.38
C GLN A 76 -15.60 10.20 14.54
N LEU A 77 -15.37 11.51 14.65
CA LEU A 77 -16.12 12.36 15.58
C LEU A 77 -17.50 12.68 14.97
N PRO A 78 -18.59 12.50 15.73
CA PRO A 78 -19.91 12.92 15.28
C PRO A 78 -19.91 14.43 14.97
N GLY A 79 -20.30 14.80 13.74
CA GLY A 79 -20.40 16.20 13.30
C GLY A 79 -19.15 16.80 12.64
N SER A 80 -18.03 16.05 12.49
CA SER A 80 -16.84 16.49 11.75
C SER A 80 -16.77 15.88 10.34
N GLU A 81 -17.83 16.04 9.56
CA GLU A 81 -18.01 15.37 8.26
C GLU A 81 -17.39 16.11 7.07
N THR A 82 -16.35 16.92 7.28
CA THR A 82 -15.63 17.47 6.11
C THR A 82 -14.60 16.45 5.64
N MET A 83 -14.55 16.23 4.32
CA MET A 83 -13.57 15.33 3.70
C MET A 83 -12.11 15.71 4.04
N ASP A 84 -11.85 16.93 4.51
CA ASP A 84 -10.53 17.42 4.92
C ASP A 84 -10.20 17.21 6.39
N MET A 85 -11.18 17.29 7.30
CA MET A 85 -10.88 17.20 8.73
C MET A 85 -10.41 15.80 9.11
N ILE A 86 -11.06 14.76 8.57
CA ILE A 86 -10.76 13.38 8.95
C ILE A 86 -9.29 13.03 8.63
N PRO A 87 -8.78 13.20 7.38
CA PRO A 87 -7.39 12.85 7.09
C PRO A 87 -6.38 13.71 7.87
N LEU A 88 -6.63 15.02 8.03
CA LEU A 88 -5.73 15.89 8.79
C LEU A 88 -5.66 15.52 10.28
N MET A 89 -6.79 15.15 10.89
CA MET A 89 -6.81 14.69 12.28
C MET A 89 -6.09 13.36 12.44
N GLN A 90 -6.21 12.44 11.49
CA GLN A 90 -5.51 11.16 11.51
C GLN A 90 -3.99 11.35 11.41
N ILE A 91 -3.55 12.25 10.53
CA ILE A 91 -2.13 12.64 10.42
C ILE A 91 -1.65 13.24 11.76
N ALA A 92 -2.40 14.21 12.30
CA ALA A 92 -2.06 14.85 13.58
C ALA A 92 -2.04 13.84 14.76
N GLY A 93 -2.92 12.85 14.74
CA GLY A 93 -3.01 11.77 15.74
C GLY A 93 -1.99 10.66 15.57
N GLY A 94 -1.04 10.76 14.62
CA GLY A 94 -0.02 9.73 14.39
C GLY A 94 -0.56 8.43 13.79
N ILE A 95 -1.75 8.47 13.20
CA ILE A 95 -2.43 7.33 12.56
C ILE A 95 -2.85 7.64 11.11
N PRO A 96 -1.94 8.17 10.25
CA PRO A 96 -2.28 8.52 8.88
C PRO A 96 -2.67 7.28 8.06
N ALA A 97 -3.45 7.48 7.00
CA ALA A 97 -3.62 6.46 5.97
C ALA A 97 -2.35 6.33 5.12
N ASP A 98 -2.03 5.12 4.68
CA ASP A 98 -0.91 4.88 3.76
C ASP A 98 -1.34 5.18 2.31
N CYS A 99 -2.63 5.03 1.99
CA CYS A 99 -3.23 5.55 0.77
C CYS A 99 -4.52 6.31 1.11
N MET A 100 -4.68 7.52 0.60
CA MET A 100 -5.90 8.31 0.84
C MET A 100 -6.41 8.95 -0.44
N TYR A 101 -7.72 9.16 -0.48
CA TYR A 101 -8.34 9.93 -1.54
C TYR A 101 -8.15 11.42 -1.29
N VAL A 102 -7.60 12.11 -2.27
CA VAL A 102 -7.48 13.57 -2.27
C VAL A 102 -8.04 14.07 -3.60
N ASN A 103 -9.02 14.95 -3.54
CA ASN A 103 -9.55 15.58 -4.75
C ASN A 103 -8.66 16.75 -5.20
N PHE A 104 -8.87 17.23 -6.43
CA PHE A 104 -8.06 18.33 -6.98
C PHE A 104 -8.22 19.68 -6.27
N ARG A 105 -9.32 19.91 -5.54
CA ARG A 105 -9.51 21.13 -4.73
C ARG A 105 -8.58 21.13 -3.52
N GLN A 106 -8.38 19.96 -2.93
CA GLN A 106 -7.65 19.80 -1.67
C GLN A 106 -6.16 19.50 -1.88
N SER A 107 -5.81 18.84 -2.99
CA SER A 107 -4.44 18.36 -3.26
C SER A 107 -3.37 19.44 -3.10
N ASP A 108 -3.68 20.66 -3.51
CA ASP A 108 -2.84 21.84 -3.37
C ASP A 108 -2.42 22.13 -1.91
N THR A 109 -3.36 22.07 -0.97
CA THR A 109 -3.07 22.25 0.46
C THR A 109 -2.21 21.12 1.02
N TYR A 110 -2.57 19.85 0.74
CA TYR A 110 -1.82 18.70 1.25
C TYR A 110 -0.38 18.65 0.72
N ILE A 111 -0.18 19.03 -0.55
CA ILE A 111 1.16 19.09 -1.17
C ILE A 111 2.00 20.21 -0.55
N ARG A 112 1.44 21.43 -0.41
CA ARG A 112 2.17 22.55 0.23
C ARG A 112 2.54 22.27 1.69
N MET A 113 1.67 21.56 2.41
CA MET A 113 1.95 21.13 3.79
C MET A 113 2.90 19.94 3.87
N LYS A 114 3.39 19.42 2.74
CA LYS A 114 4.30 18.26 2.64
C LYS A 114 3.72 17.00 3.31
N LEU A 115 2.41 16.80 3.17
CA LEU A 115 1.67 15.68 3.75
C LEU A 115 1.54 14.48 2.81
N LEU A 116 1.92 14.62 1.54
CA LEU A 116 1.87 13.56 0.53
C LEU A 116 3.28 13.15 0.11
N TYR A 117 3.45 11.86 -0.18
CA TYR A 117 4.67 11.32 -0.76
C TYR A 117 4.65 11.50 -2.30
N PRO A 118 5.75 11.96 -2.93
CA PRO A 118 5.84 12.09 -4.39
C PRO A 118 5.79 10.71 -5.06
N LEU A 119 5.02 10.57 -6.14
CA LEU A 119 4.83 9.27 -6.81
C LEU A 119 5.65 9.14 -8.11
N ASP A 120 6.51 10.10 -8.41
CA ASP A 120 7.27 10.20 -9.66
C ASP A 120 8.06 8.91 -9.95
N GLU A 121 8.75 8.36 -8.96
CA GLU A 121 9.52 7.10 -9.11
C GLU A 121 8.65 5.91 -9.54
N TYR A 122 7.42 5.81 -9.02
CA TYR A 122 6.50 4.73 -9.34
C TYR A 122 5.87 4.91 -10.72
N VAL A 123 5.66 6.18 -11.13
CA VAL A 123 5.14 6.54 -12.44
C VAL A 123 6.21 6.28 -13.52
N GLU A 124 7.47 6.62 -13.24
CA GLU A 124 8.62 6.33 -14.10
C GLU A 124 8.85 4.82 -14.24
N ASP A 125 8.80 4.05 -13.13
CA ASP A 125 8.91 2.59 -13.21
C ASP A 125 7.76 1.96 -13.99
N LEU A 126 6.52 2.46 -13.82
CA LEU A 126 5.38 2.00 -14.60
C LEU A 126 5.59 2.27 -16.10
N ALA A 127 6.11 3.44 -16.44
CA ALA A 127 6.46 3.83 -17.80
C ALA A 127 7.70 3.08 -18.35
N LYS A 128 8.49 2.45 -17.47
CA LYS A 128 9.78 1.81 -17.77
C LYS A 128 10.80 2.78 -18.34
N VAL A 129 10.85 3.97 -17.76
CA VAL A 129 11.83 5.02 -18.06
C VAL A 129 12.48 5.50 -16.77
N THR A 130 13.61 6.17 -16.89
CA THR A 130 14.24 6.90 -15.79
C THR A 130 14.54 8.30 -16.30
N ILE A 131 13.98 9.31 -15.63
CA ILE A 131 14.10 10.70 -16.05
C ILE A 131 15.03 11.42 -15.08
N GLU A 132 16.29 11.59 -15.50
CA GLU A 132 17.24 12.37 -14.72
C GLU A 132 16.75 13.81 -14.57
N ASN A 133 16.80 14.31 -13.32
CA ASN A 133 16.31 15.64 -12.96
C ASN A 133 14.86 15.88 -13.39
N GLY A 134 14.01 14.84 -13.37
CA GLY A 134 12.59 14.91 -13.71
C GLY A 134 11.89 16.14 -13.13
N PRO A 135 11.98 16.41 -11.81
CA PRO A 135 11.34 17.55 -11.16
C PRO A 135 11.79 18.94 -11.64
N LEU A 136 12.91 19.05 -12.38
CA LEU A 136 13.40 20.32 -12.94
C LEU A 136 12.89 20.59 -14.36
N LEU A 137 12.21 19.63 -14.98
CA LEU A 137 11.66 19.76 -16.33
C LEU A 137 10.31 20.47 -16.29
N SER A 138 9.93 21.09 -17.40
CA SER A 138 8.54 21.52 -17.55
C SER A 138 7.59 20.31 -17.55
N VAL A 139 6.32 20.56 -17.17
CA VAL A 139 5.27 19.54 -17.16
C VAL A 139 5.20 18.83 -18.52
N GLU A 140 5.24 19.59 -19.61
CA GLU A 140 5.17 19.07 -20.96
C GLU A 140 6.37 18.18 -21.28
N GLU A 141 7.60 18.65 -21.03
CA GLU A 141 8.82 17.88 -21.32
C GLU A 141 8.91 16.59 -20.49
N TYR A 142 8.51 16.64 -19.22
CA TYR A 142 8.46 15.47 -18.36
C TYR A 142 7.50 14.41 -18.92
N PHE A 143 6.28 14.81 -19.25
CA PHE A 143 5.30 13.88 -19.81
C PHE A 143 5.63 13.41 -21.23
N GLU A 144 6.31 14.22 -22.05
CA GLU A 144 6.80 13.74 -23.35
C GLU A 144 7.80 12.60 -23.19
N LYS A 145 8.77 12.75 -22.28
CA LYS A 145 9.73 11.69 -21.94
C LYS A 145 9.05 10.45 -21.35
N LEU A 146 8.08 10.66 -20.46
CA LEU A 146 7.32 9.58 -19.84
C LEU A 146 6.50 8.78 -20.86
N LEU A 147 5.89 9.48 -21.83
CA LEU A 147 5.06 8.86 -22.87
C LEU A 147 5.89 8.21 -23.99
N ALA A 148 7.17 8.57 -24.13
CA ALA A 148 8.09 7.88 -25.02
C ALA A 148 8.48 6.48 -24.50
N GLY A 149 8.19 6.17 -23.22
CA GLY A 149 8.44 4.88 -22.62
C GLY A 149 7.64 3.73 -23.25
N PRO A 150 8.08 2.47 -23.08
CA PRO A 150 7.37 1.28 -23.57
C PRO A 150 5.89 1.21 -23.17
N ASN A 151 5.56 1.72 -21.97
CA ASN A 151 4.21 1.73 -21.42
C ASN A 151 3.52 3.11 -21.53
N GLY A 152 4.01 4.01 -22.39
CA GLY A 152 3.48 5.37 -22.52
C GLY A 152 1.98 5.42 -22.85
N ARG A 153 1.45 4.43 -23.57
CA ARG A 153 0.00 4.33 -23.84
C ARG A 153 -0.83 4.13 -22.56
N GLU A 154 -0.36 3.31 -21.64
CA GLU A 154 -1.04 3.07 -20.36
C GLU A 154 -1.00 4.33 -19.50
N ILE A 155 0.15 5.01 -19.46
CA ILE A 155 0.30 6.30 -18.79
C ILE A 155 -0.68 7.33 -19.35
N ALA A 156 -0.80 7.45 -20.68
CA ALA A 156 -1.74 8.39 -21.30
C ALA A 156 -3.20 8.14 -20.93
N GLN A 157 -3.58 6.88 -20.67
CA GLN A 157 -4.93 6.52 -20.24
C GLN A 157 -5.16 6.81 -18.76
N ARG A 158 -4.16 6.56 -17.91
CA ARG A 158 -4.23 6.78 -16.46
C ARG A 158 -4.09 8.26 -16.08
N VAL A 159 -3.33 9.02 -16.86
CA VAL A 159 -3.04 10.45 -16.63
C VAL A 159 -3.40 11.27 -17.88
N PRO A 160 -4.68 11.64 -18.04
CA PRO A 160 -5.12 12.51 -19.12
C PRO A 160 -4.47 13.90 -19.04
N GLY A 161 -4.30 14.55 -20.19
CA GLY A 161 -3.68 15.88 -20.32
C GLY A 161 -4.13 16.92 -19.28
N PRO A 162 -5.45 17.12 -19.05
CA PRO A 162 -5.94 18.09 -18.08
C PRO A 162 -5.51 17.83 -16.62
N CYS A 163 -5.12 16.60 -16.28
CA CYS A 163 -4.71 16.24 -14.93
C CYS A 163 -3.20 16.43 -14.70
N ARG A 164 -2.40 16.57 -15.77
CA ARG A 164 -0.94 16.62 -15.70
C ARG A 164 -0.40 17.74 -14.82
N PRO A 165 -0.89 19.00 -14.90
CA PRO A 165 -0.38 20.08 -14.04
C PRO A 165 -0.75 19.94 -12.55
N VAL A 166 -1.66 19.02 -12.23
CA VAL A 166 -2.06 18.73 -10.86
C VAL A 166 -1.24 17.57 -10.27
N ILE A 167 -0.84 16.62 -11.13
CA ILE A 167 -0.09 15.41 -10.77
C ILE A 167 1.41 15.68 -10.75
N PHE A 168 1.93 16.36 -11.78
CA PHE A 168 3.32 16.78 -11.85
C PHE A 168 3.39 18.26 -11.50
N ARG A 169 4.13 18.58 -10.44
CA ARG A 169 4.27 19.94 -9.91
C ARG A 169 5.72 20.19 -9.58
N ASP A 170 6.11 21.45 -9.70
CA ASP A 170 7.44 21.91 -9.32
C ASP A 170 7.75 21.48 -7.88
N CYS A 171 8.99 21.06 -7.68
CA CYS A 171 9.47 20.55 -6.41
C CYS A 171 9.28 21.62 -5.31
N PRO A 172 8.51 21.37 -4.22
CA PRO A 172 8.29 22.36 -3.16
C PRO A 172 9.52 22.54 -2.23
N TYR A 173 10.70 22.13 -2.70
CA TYR A 173 11.99 22.19 -2.01
C TYR A 173 12.99 23.09 -2.75
N GLU A 174 12.58 23.85 -3.77
CA GLU A 174 13.43 24.83 -4.48
C GLU A 174 13.62 26.17 -3.73
N GLU A 175 13.60 26.16 -2.39
CA GLU A 175 14.11 27.26 -1.54
C GLU A 175 15.24 26.76 -0.62
#